data_AF-A0A6M4PJS5-F1
#
_entry.id   AF-A0A6M4PJS5-F1
#
_cell.length_a   1.000
_cell.length_b   1.000
_cell.length_c   1.000
_cell.angle_alpha   90.00
_cell.angle_beta   90.00
_cell.angle_gamma   90.00
#
_symmetry.space_group_name_H-M   'P 1'
#
loop_
_entity.id
_entity.type
_entity.pdbx_description
1 polymer ?
#
loop_
_entity_poly.entity_id
_entity_poly.type
_entity_poly.pdbx_seq_one_letter_code
_entity_poly.pdbx_strand_id
1 'polypeptide(L)'
;MPRANGSTGFSEEEIGAIKKHVFDTEHPIEDYETGQVVVRKFDADAEIADAWIRLRSGNALPEDHVLLEHELTELGYLRDHPGATYQEAHRVANETYNWQSKVPLNKREDFEGEW
;
A
#
# COMPACT_ATOMS: atom_id res chain seq x y z
N MET A 1 -8.39 2.82 -16.59
CA MET A 1 -7.05 3.45 -16.58
C MET A 1 -6.04 2.38 -16.99
N PRO A 2 -5.21 2.60 -18.03
CA PRO A 2 -4.11 1.70 -18.32
C PRO A 2 -3.10 1.75 -17.15
N ARG A 3 -2.64 0.57 -16.70
CA ARG A 3 -1.61 0.43 -15.66
C ARG A 3 -0.22 0.61 -16.26
N ALA A 4 0.78 0.82 -15.42
CA ALA A 4 2.16 1.02 -15.87
C ALA A 4 2.73 -0.21 -16.63
N ASN A 5 2.22 -1.41 -16.35
CA ASN A 5 2.57 -2.65 -17.04
C ASN A 5 1.77 -2.87 -18.36
N GLY A 6 0.91 -1.93 -18.76
CA GLY A 6 0.07 -2.02 -19.96
C GLY A 6 -1.22 -2.83 -19.77
N SER A 7 -1.48 -3.39 -18.59
CA SER A 7 -2.73 -4.09 -18.26
C SER A 7 -3.85 -3.10 -17.93
N THR A 8 -5.10 -3.60 -17.90
CA THR A 8 -6.27 -2.82 -17.48
C THR A 8 -6.83 -3.39 -16.19
N GLY A 9 -6.83 -2.57 -15.12
CA GLY A 9 -7.31 -2.99 -13.81
C GLY A 9 -6.39 -3.96 -13.07
N PHE A 10 -6.79 -4.32 -11.85
CA PHE A 10 -6.12 -5.30 -11.00
C PHE A 10 -6.87 -6.62 -11.05
N SER A 11 -6.15 -7.74 -11.11
CA SER A 11 -6.75 -9.06 -10.97
C SER A 11 -7.14 -9.33 -9.52
N GLU A 12 -8.08 -10.26 -9.30
CA GLU A 12 -8.44 -10.70 -7.94
C GLU A 12 -7.24 -11.29 -7.20
N GLU A 13 -6.32 -11.92 -7.92
CA GLU A 13 -5.08 -12.47 -7.35
C GLU A 13 -4.14 -11.36 -6.87
N GLU A 14 -3.98 -10.28 -7.65
CA GLU A 14 -3.18 -9.12 -7.25
C GLU A 14 -3.80 -8.43 -6.03
N ILE A 15 -5.11 -8.17 -6.05
CA ILE A 15 -5.82 -7.56 -4.92
C ILE A 15 -5.72 -8.45 -3.68
N GLY A 16 -5.87 -9.76 -3.82
CA GLY A 16 -5.72 -10.71 -2.72
C GLY A 16 -4.30 -10.74 -2.15
N ALA A 17 -3.28 -10.69 -3.02
CA ALA A 17 -1.89 -10.63 -2.61
C ALA A 17 -1.55 -9.33 -1.87
N ILE A 18 -2.00 -8.19 -2.38
CA ILE A 18 -1.82 -6.87 -1.76
C ILE A 18 -2.52 -6.83 -0.40
N LYS A 19 -3.78 -7.30 -0.32
CA LYS A 19 -4.52 -7.34 0.94
C LYS A 19 -3.78 -8.18 1.99
N LYS A 20 -3.31 -9.36 1.59
CA LYS A 20 -2.55 -10.24 2.49
C LYS A 20 -1.22 -9.58 2.90
N HIS A 21 -0.55 -8.89 1.99
CA HIS A 21 0.71 -8.18 2.26
C HIS A 21 0.52 -7.10 3.33
N VAL A 22 -0.50 -6.25 3.17
CA VAL A 22 -0.81 -5.13 4.05
C VAL A 22 -1.32 -5.57 5.43
N PHE A 23 -2.23 -6.55 5.50
CA PHE A 23 -2.96 -6.84 6.74
C PHE A 23 -2.48 -8.08 7.51
N ASP A 24 -1.94 -9.08 6.81
CA ASP A 24 -1.72 -10.41 7.38
C ASP A 24 -0.26 -10.83 7.41
N THR A 25 0.57 -10.29 6.52
CA THR A 25 1.96 -10.73 6.32
C THR A 25 2.87 -10.03 7.32
N GLU A 26 3.77 -10.79 7.92
CA GLU A 26 4.85 -10.26 8.74
C GLU A 26 6.05 -9.95 7.85
N HIS A 27 6.66 -8.79 8.05
CA HIS A 27 7.76 -8.31 7.25
C HIS A 27 9.00 -8.08 8.12
N PRO A 28 10.20 -8.28 7.56
CA PRO A 28 11.44 -7.85 8.20
C PRO A 28 11.49 -6.32 8.23
N ILE A 29 11.16 -5.73 9.38
CA ILE A 29 11.16 -4.29 9.61
C ILE A 29 12.38 -3.95 10.46
N GLU A 30 13.22 -3.03 9.98
CA GLU A 30 14.30 -2.47 10.80
C GLU A 30 13.71 -1.52 11.84
N ASP A 31 13.92 -1.84 13.11
CA ASP A 31 13.49 -1.03 14.23
C ASP A 31 14.36 0.23 14.31
N TYR A 32 13.72 1.41 14.23
CA TYR A 32 14.45 2.69 14.20
C TYR A 32 15.16 3.03 15.52
N GLU A 33 14.75 2.45 16.64
CA GLU A 33 15.36 2.72 17.95
C GLU A 33 16.59 1.85 18.21
N THR A 34 16.57 0.62 17.71
CA THR A 34 17.60 -0.41 17.99
C THR A 34 18.46 -0.76 16.77
N GLY A 35 18.03 -0.41 15.56
CA GLY A 35 18.64 -0.81 14.28
C GLY A 35 18.52 -2.31 14.00
N GLN A 36 17.68 -3.04 14.75
CA GLN A 36 17.51 -4.49 14.59
C GLN A 36 16.37 -4.78 13.62
N VAL A 37 16.58 -5.73 12.72
CA VAL A 37 15.51 -6.22 11.86
C VAL A 37 14.65 -7.20 12.65
N VAL A 38 13.40 -6.81 12.90
CA VAL A 38 12.39 -7.62 13.57
C VAL A 38 11.31 -8.02 12.58
N VAL A 39 10.87 -9.27 12.63
CA VAL A 39 9.77 -9.75 11.79
C VAL A 39 8.45 -9.48 12.51
N ARG A 40 7.64 -8.56 11.98
CA ARG A 40 6.36 -8.17 12.57
C ARG A 40 5.36 -7.71 11.51
N LYS A 41 4.09 -7.65 11.88
CA LYS A 41 3.04 -7.03 11.05
C LYS A 41 3.18 -5.51 11.01
N PHE A 42 2.62 -4.88 9.99
CA PHE A 42 2.47 -3.44 9.93
C PHE A 42 1.55 -2.92 11.03
N ASP A 43 1.78 -1.67 11.44
CA ASP A 43 0.85 -0.95 12.30
C ASP A 43 -0.42 -0.61 11.51
N ALA A 44 -1.55 -0.56 12.21
CA ALA A 44 -2.81 -0.21 11.58
C ALA A 44 -2.81 1.25 11.12
N ASP A 45 -3.05 1.47 9.83
CA ASP A 45 -3.14 2.80 9.22
C ASP A 45 -4.57 3.08 8.76
N ALA A 46 -5.16 4.16 9.28
CA ALA A 46 -6.53 4.54 8.97
C ALA A 46 -6.70 4.99 7.51
N GLU A 47 -5.69 5.61 6.91
CA GLU A 47 -5.73 6.09 5.51
C GLU A 47 -5.72 4.92 4.53
N ILE A 48 -4.92 3.89 4.86
CA ILE A 48 -4.92 2.62 4.13
C ILE A 48 -6.30 1.97 4.26
N ALA A 49 -6.85 1.87 5.48
CA ALA A 49 -8.18 1.30 5.70
C ALA A 49 -9.28 2.02 4.89
N ASP A 50 -9.27 3.36 4.86
CA ASP A 50 -10.22 4.15 4.09
C ASP A 50 -10.06 3.94 2.57
N ALA A 51 -8.82 3.85 2.08
CA ALA A 51 -8.54 3.51 0.68
C ALA A 51 -9.15 2.16 0.29
N TRP A 52 -9.00 1.15 1.15
CA TRP A 52 -9.63 -0.17 0.95
C TRP A 52 -11.16 -0.13 0.98
N ILE A 53 -11.76 0.71 1.82
CA ILE A 53 -13.22 0.91 1.85
C ILE A 53 -13.70 1.54 0.54
N ARG A 54 -13.00 2.56 0.04
CA ARG A 54 -13.31 3.21 -1.25
C ARG A 54 -13.17 2.25 -2.43
N LEU A 55 -12.07 1.49 -2.47
CA LEU A 55 -11.83 0.44 -3.46
C LEU A 55 -12.97 -0.60 -3.47
N ARG A 56 -13.37 -1.09 -2.28
CA ARG A 56 -14.47 -2.07 -2.16
C ARG A 56 -15.83 -1.51 -2.57
N SER A 57 -16.06 -0.23 -2.31
CA SER A 57 -17.37 0.42 -2.54
C SER A 57 -17.53 0.94 -3.98
N GLY A 58 -16.53 0.77 -4.84
CA GLY A 58 -16.54 1.29 -6.21
C GLY A 58 -16.28 2.80 -6.32
N ASN A 59 -15.91 3.45 -5.20
CA ASN A 59 -15.62 4.89 -5.10
C ASN A 59 -14.11 5.15 -5.01
N ALA A 60 -13.31 4.30 -5.66
CA ALA A 60 -11.86 4.38 -5.64
C ALA A 60 -11.37 5.70 -6.21
N LEU A 61 -10.48 6.36 -5.48
CA LEU A 61 -9.77 7.54 -5.96
C LEU A 61 -8.56 7.12 -6.82
N PRO A 62 -8.06 8.00 -7.72
CA PRO A 62 -6.82 7.75 -8.44
C PRO A 62 -5.65 7.40 -7.49
N GLU A 63 -5.61 8.03 -6.31
CA GLU A 63 -4.63 7.78 -5.27
C GLU A 63 -4.75 6.36 -4.69
N ASP A 64 -5.96 5.82 -4.54
CA ASP A 64 -6.13 4.45 -4.06
C ASP A 64 -5.55 3.41 -5.03
N HIS A 65 -5.51 3.74 -6.33
CA HIS A 65 -4.83 2.89 -7.32
C HIS A 65 -3.31 3.00 -7.20
N VAL A 66 -2.78 4.17 -6.82
CA VAL A 66 -1.35 4.35 -6.53
C VAL A 66 -0.94 3.53 -5.31
N LEU A 67 -1.80 3.43 -4.27
CA LEU A 67 -1.57 2.51 -3.15
C LEU A 67 -1.40 1.07 -3.65
N LEU A 68 -2.32 0.59 -4.49
CA LEU A 68 -2.24 -0.77 -5.00
C LEU A 68 -0.96 -1.04 -5.83
N GLU A 69 -0.55 -0.09 -6.66
CA GLU A 69 0.73 -0.21 -7.41
C GLU A 69 1.95 -0.13 -6.48
N HIS A 70 1.89 0.69 -5.43
CA HIS A 70 2.92 0.81 -4.42
C HIS A 70 3.14 -0.54 -3.72
N GLU A 71 2.10 -1.09 -3.10
CA GLU A 71 2.15 -2.36 -2.37
C GLU A 71 2.54 -3.53 -3.28
N LEU A 72 2.11 -3.52 -4.54
CA LEU A 72 2.50 -4.54 -5.51
C LEU A 72 3.99 -4.46 -5.87
N THR A 73 4.53 -3.24 -5.97
CA THR A 73 5.95 -2.99 -6.22
C THR A 73 6.79 -3.44 -5.02
N GLU A 74 6.36 -3.14 -3.79
CA GLU A 74 7.02 -3.64 -2.58
C GLU A 74 7.03 -5.16 -2.52
N LEU A 75 5.87 -5.78 -2.73
CA LEU A 75 5.72 -7.23 -2.72
C LEU A 75 6.60 -7.88 -3.79
N GLY A 76 6.66 -7.30 -5.00
CA GLY A 76 7.56 -7.75 -6.06
C GLY A 76 9.03 -7.67 -5.63
N TYR A 77 9.44 -6.52 -5.06
CA TYR A 77 10.81 -6.30 -4.62
C TYR A 77 11.24 -7.30 -3.55
N LEU A 78 10.40 -7.54 -2.53
CA LEU A 78 10.67 -8.51 -1.46
C LEU A 78 10.74 -9.96 -1.99
N ARG A 79 9.99 -10.29 -3.05
CA ARG A 79 10.05 -11.61 -3.69
C ARG A 79 11.34 -11.80 -4.48
N ASP A 80 11.80 -10.75 -5.15
CA ASP A 80 13.02 -10.76 -5.96
C ASP A 80 14.30 -10.66 -5.10
N HIS A 81 14.21 -10.06 -3.91
CA HIS A 81 15.33 -9.81 -3.00
C HIS A 81 15.09 -10.51 -1.65
N PRO A 82 15.32 -11.83 -1.54
CA PRO A 82 15.16 -12.54 -0.29
C PRO A 82 16.13 -11.99 0.76
N GLY A 83 15.57 -11.49 1.87
CA GLY A 83 16.34 -10.86 2.96
C GLY A 83 16.38 -9.33 2.92
N ALA A 84 15.80 -8.70 1.88
CA ALA A 84 15.56 -7.27 1.90
C ALA A 84 14.58 -6.89 3.02
N THR A 85 14.81 -5.73 3.61
CA THR A 85 13.91 -5.15 4.60
C THR A 85 12.69 -4.55 3.93
N TYR A 86 11.61 -4.42 4.70
CA TYR A 86 10.45 -3.65 4.30
C TYR A 86 10.83 -2.23 3.88
N GLN A 87 11.72 -1.56 4.62
CA GLN A 87 12.12 -0.19 4.28
C GLN A 87 12.83 -0.09 2.92
N GLU A 88 13.60 -1.10 2.51
CA GLU A 88 14.19 -1.13 1.17
C GLU A 88 13.11 -1.25 0.10
N ALA A 89 12.13 -2.14 0.30
CA ALA A 89 11.01 -2.31 -0.61
C ALA A 89 10.15 -1.04 -0.70
N HIS A 90 9.80 -0.45 0.44
CA HIS A 90 9.02 0.80 0.54
C HIS A 90 9.73 1.98 -0.09
N ARG A 91 11.07 2.05 0.02
CA ARG A 91 11.85 3.07 -0.68
C ARG A 91 11.73 2.93 -2.20
N VAL A 92 11.91 1.72 -2.73
CA VAL A 92 11.79 1.45 -4.18
C VAL A 92 10.38 1.73 -4.69
N ALA A 93 9.36 1.32 -3.94
CA ALA A 93 7.98 1.60 -4.27
C ALA A 93 7.70 3.12 -4.26
N ASN A 94 8.25 3.87 -3.29
CA ASN A 94 8.11 5.34 -3.26
C ASN A 94 8.82 6.07 -4.40
N GLU A 95 9.86 5.50 -5.01
CA GLU A 95 10.51 6.14 -6.16
C GLU A 95 9.56 6.26 -7.37
N THR A 96 8.62 5.31 -7.52
CA THR A 96 7.71 5.24 -8.67
C THR A 96 6.26 5.56 -8.29
N TYR A 97 5.81 5.11 -7.11
CA TYR A 97 4.43 5.19 -6.64
C TYR A 97 4.39 5.74 -5.21
N ASN A 98 4.84 6.97 -5.00
CA ASN A 98 4.79 7.59 -3.66
C ASN A 98 3.35 7.90 -3.23
N TRP A 99 2.65 6.91 -2.69
CA TRP A 99 1.25 7.06 -2.28
C TRP A 99 1.10 8.05 -1.13
N GLN A 100 1.98 8.00 -0.12
CA GLN A 100 1.94 8.91 1.04
C GLN A 100 1.98 10.39 0.64
N SER A 101 2.74 10.75 -0.41
CA SER A 101 2.77 12.12 -0.94
C SER A 101 1.49 12.54 -1.69
N LYS A 102 0.65 11.57 -2.03
CA LYS A 102 -0.59 11.75 -2.79
C LYS A 102 -1.83 11.65 -1.92
N VAL A 103 -1.74 11.06 -0.72
CA VAL A 103 -2.90 10.91 0.16
C VAL A 103 -3.49 12.29 0.45
N PRO A 104 -4.76 12.53 0.10
CA PRO A 104 -5.41 13.77 0.45
C PRO A 104 -5.66 13.78 1.97
N LEU A 105 -4.74 14.39 2.73
CA LEU A 105 -4.88 14.65 4.17
C LEU A 105 -6.21 15.35 4.54
N ASN A 106 -6.86 15.98 3.54
CA ASN A 106 -8.06 16.81 3.63
C ASN A 106 -9.37 16.09 3.24
N LYS A 107 -9.38 14.79 2.94
CA LYS A 107 -10.64 14.04 2.67
C LYS A 107 -11.11 13.18 3.85
N ARG A 108 -10.59 13.43 5.06
CA ARG A 108 -11.10 12.80 6.29
C ARG A 108 -12.47 13.32 6.72
N GLU A 109 -12.92 14.47 6.21
CA GLU A 109 -14.20 15.07 6.60
C GLU A 109 -14.95 15.62 5.38
N ASP A 110 -15.85 14.80 4.83
CA ASP A 110 -17.07 15.31 4.19
C ASP A 110 -18.28 14.41 4.53
N PHE A 111 -18.23 13.74 5.69
CA PHE A 111 -19.42 13.14 6.31
C PHE A 111 -20.22 14.16 7.15
N GLU A 112 -19.81 15.44 7.16
CA GLU A 112 -20.63 16.56 7.63
C GLU A 112 -21.23 17.38 6.46
N GLY A 113 -21.46 16.75 5.32
CA GLY A 113 -22.28 17.31 4.23
C GLY A 113 -23.75 16.96 4.40
N GLU A 114 -24.47 17.81 5.15
CA GLU A 114 -25.93 17.96 5.32
C GLU A 114 -26.84 16.82 4.85
N TRP A 115 -27.49 16.10 5.79
CA TRP A 115 -28.94 15.79 5.80
C TRP A 115 -29.43 15.56 7.24
#